data_AF-A0A397HFG0-F1
#
_entry.id   AF-A0A397HFG0-F1
#
_cell.length_a   1.000
_cell.length_b   1.000
_cell.length_c   1.000
_cell.angle_alpha   90.00
_cell.angle_beta   90.00
_cell.angle_gamma   90.00
#
_symmetry.space_group_name_H-M   'P 1'
#
loop_
_entity.id
_entity.type
_entity.pdbx_description
1 polymer ?
#
loop_
_entity_poly.entity_id
_entity_poly.type
_entity_poly.pdbx_seq_one_letter_code
_entity_poly.pdbx_strand_id
1 'polypeptide(L)'
;MVRKNSGLCSIQNCNSQGPRFRQFTPLAHKKTQKNGNYKYYTYLRIGQQLCHTHYMRIVEADHNEKLKSQEPKNYSFVEQVTMLTKVLYKQRGNIELDPTRFQQMIIKAEPCLQGFFDKLMKALIPDRRSMYNKIEAQKTIVTLCYIMAGLRNKFANDLKLEIGLYLSSSGATRTAIDTMNSIGLSACYTTVNNFKRKLANEHPLKIRDFFKEQHNYLYIYNLDDYHDIHEK
;
A
#
# COMPACT_ATOMS: atom_id res chain seq x y z
N MET A 1 47.15 -10.48 41.35
CA MET A 1 46.57 -11.53 40.46
C MET A 1 45.11 -11.21 40.18
N VAL A 2 44.76 -10.75 38.97
CA VAL A 2 43.36 -10.50 38.60
C VAL A 2 42.70 -11.85 38.32
N ARG A 3 41.75 -12.27 39.17
CA ARG A 3 41.00 -13.51 38.99
C ARG A 3 40.35 -13.51 37.61
N LYS A 4 40.73 -14.48 36.76
CA LYS A 4 40.05 -14.72 35.47
C LYS A 4 38.63 -15.16 35.77
N ASN A 5 37.67 -14.30 35.46
CA ASN A 5 36.24 -14.58 35.58
C ASN A 5 35.86 -15.62 34.50
N SER A 6 35.48 -16.83 34.92
CA SER A 6 35.17 -17.98 34.04
C SER A 6 33.68 -18.35 34.02
N GLY A 7 32.79 -17.50 34.53
CA GLY A 7 31.36 -17.78 34.60
C GLY A 7 30.58 -17.46 33.32
N LEU A 8 29.41 -18.09 33.17
CA LEU A 8 28.44 -17.79 32.11
C LEU A 8 27.90 -16.36 32.25
N CYS A 9 27.59 -15.73 31.11
CA CYS A 9 26.95 -14.42 31.11
C CYS A 9 25.56 -14.50 31.75
N SER A 10 25.28 -13.62 32.72
CA SER A 10 23.99 -13.58 33.44
C SER A 10 22.83 -12.96 32.63
N ILE A 11 23.03 -12.73 31.32
CA ILE A 11 21.98 -12.28 30.40
C ILE A 11 21.23 -13.50 29.88
N GLN A 12 19.90 -13.43 29.94
CA GLN A 12 19.05 -14.49 29.41
C GLN A 12 19.32 -14.71 27.92
N ASN A 13 19.37 -15.98 27.48
CA ASN A 13 19.66 -16.39 26.10
C ASN A 13 21.05 -15.99 25.56
N CYS A 14 22.04 -15.83 26.45
CA CYS A 14 23.41 -15.56 26.03
C CYS A 14 24.26 -16.85 25.94
N ASN A 15 24.64 -17.23 24.72
CA ASN A 15 25.53 -18.38 24.45
C ASN A 15 27.01 -17.98 24.28
N SER A 16 27.44 -16.84 24.83
CA SER A 16 28.80 -16.35 24.61
C SER A 16 29.84 -17.20 25.35
N GLN A 17 30.69 -17.91 24.61
CA GLN A 17 31.83 -18.68 25.13
C GLN A 17 33.16 -17.90 25.17
N GLY A 18 33.11 -16.57 24.99
CA GLY A 18 34.31 -15.74 24.89
C GLY A 18 35.06 -15.57 26.23
N PRO A 19 36.39 -15.36 26.24
CA PRO A 19 37.22 -15.40 27.45
C PRO A 19 37.17 -14.13 28.33
N ARG A 20 36.39 -13.11 27.95
CA ARG A 20 36.39 -11.79 28.62
C ARG A 20 35.03 -11.50 29.25
N PHE A 21 34.93 -11.77 30.54
CA PHE A 21 33.78 -11.42 31.37
C PHE A 21 34.10 -10.27 32.32
N ARG A 22 33.14 -9.35 32.47
CA ARG A 22 33.20 -8.21 33.38
C ARG A 22 32.13 -8.36 34.45
N GLN A 23 32.48 -8.01 35.68
CA GLN A 23 31.53 -8.02 36.77
C GLN A 23 30.63 -6.79 36.70
N PHE A 24 29.34 -6.98 36.95
CA PHE A 24 28.37 -5.92 37.09
C PHE A 24 28.54 -5.26 38.47
N THR A 25 29.39 -4.24 38.52
CA THR A 25 29.75 -3.53 39.75
C THR A 25 28.66 -2.55 40.19
N PRO A 26 28.68 -2.07 41.46
CA PRO A 26 27.78 -1.00 41.90
C PRO A 26 27.87 0.26 41.01
N LEU A 27 29.07 0.57 40.50
CA LEU A 27 29.29 1.68 39.57
C LEU A 27 28.59 1.43 38.23
N ALA A 28 28.72 0.22 37.67
CA ALA A 28 28.04 -0.17 36.44
C ALA A 28 26.52 -0.10 36.59
N HIS A 29 25.98 -0.56 37.72
CA HIS A 29 24.56 -0.48 38.04
C HIS A 29 24.07 0.98 38.08
N LYS A 30 24.76 1.87 38.80
CA LYS A 30 24.45 3.32 38.80
C LYS A 30 24.48 3.92 37.39
N LYS A 31 25.46 3.54 36.57
CA LYS A 31 25.56 3.99 35.18
C LYS A 31 24.38 3.51 34.33
N THR A 32 23.92 2.27 34.53
CA THR A 32 22.75 1.71 33.84
C THR A 32 21.40 2.29 34.28
N GLN A 33 21.32 2.77 35.52
CA GLN A 33 20.16 3.51 35.99
C GLN A 33 20.16 4.92 35.37
N LYS A 34 21.32 5.57 35.30
CA LYS A 34 21.48 6.90 34.69
C LYS A 34 21.21 6.90 33.19
N ASN A 35 21.62 5.87 32.45
CA ASN A 35 21.36 5.73 31.01
C ASN A 35 19.99 5.08 30.69
N GLY A 36 19.19 4.73 31.70
CA GLY A 36 17.86 4.14 31.53
C GLY A 36 17.81 2.69 31.07
N ASN A 37 18.95 2.06 30.74
CA ASN A 37 18.99 0.68 30.25
C ASN A 37 18.55 -0.35 31.29
N TYR A 38 18.70 -0.05 32.58
CA TYR A 38 18.34 -0.98 33.65
C TYR A 38 16.86 -1.41 33.62
N LYS A 39 15.97 -0.60 33.03
CA LYS A 39 14.54 -0.93 32.85
C LYS A 39 14.30 -2.24 32.08
N TYR A 40 15.20 -2.57 31.15
CA TYR A 40 15.10 -3.79 30.32
C TYR A 40 15.82 -5.00 30.94
N TYR A 41 16.62 -4.78 31.99
CA TYR A 41 17.46 -5.80 32.59
C TYR A 41 17.32 -5.81 34.12
N THR A 42 16.10 -5.67 34.62
CA THR A 42 15.78 -5.59 36.07
C THR A 42 16.16 -6.85 36.85
N TYR A 43 16.41 -7.96 36.15
CA TYR A 43 16.86 -9.22 36.72
C TYR A 43 18.37 -9.25 37.02
N LEU A 44 19.17 -8.28 36.52
CA LEU A 44 20.61 -8.23 36.76
C LEU A 44 20.91 -7.74 38.16
N ARG A 45 21.71 -8.52 38.90
CA ARG A 45 22.14 -8.20 40.27
C ARG A 45 23.60 -7.78 40.31
N ILE A 46 23.92 -6.84 41.21
CA ILE A 46 25.31 -6.44 41.47
C ILE A 46 26.11 -7.67 41.88
N GLY A 47 27.28 -7.82 41.27
CA GLY A 47 28.18 -8.95 41.47
C GLY A 47 28.09 -10.04 40.41
N GLN A 48 27.05 -10.04 39.57
CA GLN A 48 26.90 -10.96 38.43
C GLN A 48 27.90 -10.68 37.30
N GLN A 49 28.08 -11.64 36.41
CA GLN A 49 29.06 -11.55 35.32
C GLN A 49 28.36 -11.33 33.98
N LEU A 50 28.89 -10.38 33.20
CA LEU A 50 28.45 -10.07 31.85
C LEU A 50 29.59 -10.34 30.89
N CYS A 51 29.30 -10.94 29.73
CA CYS A 51 30.29 -10.99 28.66
C CYS A 51 30.61 -9.57 28.19
N HIS A 52 31.81 -9.37 27.65
CA HIS A 52 32.28 -8.04 27.28
C HIS A 52 31.32 -7.28 26.37
N THR A 53 30.72 -7.95 25.38
CA THR A 53 29.75 -7.36 24.44
C THR A 53 28.50 -6.87 25.15
N HIS A 54 27.90 -7.68 26.04
CA HIS A 54 26.73 -7.28 26.81
C HIS A 54 27.06 -6.19 27.84
N TYR A 55 28.23 -6.27 28.48
CA TYR A 55 28.67 -5.21 29.38
C TYR A 55 28.77 -3.88 28.63
N MET A 56 29.39 -3.85 27.45
CA MET A 56 29.49 -2.62 26.65
C MET A 56 28.11 -2.11 26.24
N ARG A 57 27.22 -2.98 25.76
CA ARG A 57 25.87 -2.59 25.32
C ARG A 57 24.97 -2.08 26.46
N ILE A 58 25.13 -2.60 27.67
CA ILE A 58 24.25 -2.28 28.81
C ILE A 58 24.81 -1.10 29.61
N VAL A 59 26.12 -1.11 29.86
CA VAL A 59 26.81 -0.18 30.77
C VAL A 59 27.49 0.99 30.03
N GLU A 60 28.09 0.72 28.88
CA GLU A 60 28.90 1.68 28.11
C GLU A 60 28.24 2.14 26.80
N ALA A 61 26.94 1.86 26.60
CA ALA A 61 26.24 2.36 25.43
C ALA A 61 26.20 3.89 25.48
N ASP A 62 27.11 4.52 24.72
CA ASP A 62 27.08 5.94 24.43
C ASP A 62 25.84 6.19 23.57
N HIS A 63 25.03 7.18 23.93
CA HIS A 63 23.72 7.46 23.33
C HIS A 63 23.76 7.91 21.85
N ASN A 64 24.88 7.73 21.14
CA ASN A 64 24.95 7.94 19.70
C ASN A 64 24.39 6.77 18.88
N GLU A 65 24.17 5.60 19.47
CA GLU A 65 23.24 4.63 18.90
C GLU A 65 21.84 4.92 19.45
N LYS A 66 21.19 5.93 18.84
CA LYS A 66 19.74 6.09 18.87
C LYS A 66 19.13 4.69 18.80
N LEU A 67 18.43 4.29 19.86
CA LEU A 67 17.28 3.41 19.69
C LEU A 67 16.52 3.97 18.50
N LYS A 68 16.51 3.22 17.39
CA LYS A 68 15.52 3.40 16.34
C LYS A 68 14.17 3.03 16.97
N SER A 69 13.65 3.88 17.86
CA SER A 69 12.22 4.17 17.77
C SER A 69 12.05 4.64 16.32
N GLN A 70 11.37 3.82 15.52
CA GLN A 70 10.89 4.25 14.22
C GLN A 70 9.91 5.41 14.50
N GLU A 71 10.43 6.62 14.70
CA GLU A 71 9.64 7.80 14.41
C GLU A 71 9.19 7.62 12.96
N PRO A 72 7.87 7.70 12.68
CA PRO A 72 7.39 7.51 11.33
C PRO A 72 8.10 8.53 10.46
N LYS A 73 8.94 8.03 9.55
CA LYS A 73 9.69 8.86 8.62
C LYS A 73 8.66 9.75 7.93
N ASN A 74 8.71 11.05 8.21
CA ASN A 74 7.67 11.95 7.74
C ASN A 74 7.93 12.22 6.25
N TYR A 75 7.32 11.41 5.40
CA TYR A 75 7.47 11.51 3.96
C TYR A 75 6.87 12.82 3.48
N SER A 76 7.61 13.52 2.62
CA SER A 76 7.10 14.67 1.90
C SER A 76 5.92 14.27 1.01
N PHE A 77 5.06 15.23 0.69
CA PHE A 77 3.94 14.99 -0.22
C PHE A 77 4.40 14.39 -1.56
N VAL A 78 5.51 14.87 -2.11
CA VAL A 78 6.08 14.39 -3.39
C VAL A 78 6.49 12.92 -3.29
N GLU A 79 7.11 12.51 -2.19
CA GLU A 79 7.46 11.10 -1.95
C GLU A 79 6.21 10.22 -1.83
N GLN A 80 5.19 10.69 -1.11
CA GLN A 80 3.93 9.97 -0.95
C GLN A 80 3.20 9.80 -2.29
N VAL A 81 3.10 10.84 -3.11
CA VAL A 81 2.53 10.73 -4.47
C VAL A 81 3.39 9.79 -5.34
N THR A 82 4.70 9.75 -5.13
CA THR A 82 5.59 8.82 -5.84
C THR A 82 5.32 7.37 -5.48
N MET A 83 5.17 7.08 -4.20
CA MET A 83 4.79 5.76 -3.68
C MET A 83 3.41 5.35 -4.19
N LEU A 84 2.41 6.24 -4.10
CA LEU A 84 1.07 6.03 -4.63
C LEU A 84 1.10 5.67 -6.12
N THR A 85 1.87 6.40 -6.93
CA THR A 85 1.99 6.13 -8.37
C THR A 85 2.49 4.70 -8.63
N LYS A 86 3.48 4.23 -7.84
CA LYS A 86 4.03 2.88 -7.97
C LYS A 86 3.01 1.81 -7.58
N VAL A 87 2.24 2.04 -6.51
CA VAL A 87 1.17 1.14 -6.07
C VAL A 87 0.11 1.01 -7.16
N LEU A 88 -0.41 2.14 -7.66
CA LEU A 88 -1.47 2.14 -8.67
C LEU A 88 -1.00 1.56 -10.01
N TYR A 89 0.26 1.77 -10.41
CA TYR A 89 0.83 1.10 -11.58
C TYR A 89 0.84 -0.43 -11.46
N LYS A 90 1.13 -0.97 -10.27
CA LYS A 90 1.11 -2.41 -10.03
C LYS A 90 -0.32 -2.97 -9.99
N GLN A 91 -1.29 -2.17 -9.57
CA GLN A 91 -2.71 -2.53 -9.47
C GLN A 91 -3.52 -2.19 -10.73
N ARG A 92 -2.84 -1.77 -11.81
CA ARG A 92 -3.47 -1.51 -13.10
C ARG A 92 -4.39 -2.66 -13.54
N GLY A 93 -5.53 -2.33 -14.12
CA GLY A 93 -6.59 -3.23 -14.53
C GLY A 93 -7.69 -3.45 -13.49
N ASN A 94 -7.43 -3.19 -12.21
CA ASN A 94 -8.41 -3.32 -11.13
C ASN A 94 -8.58 -1.99 -10.39
N ILE A 95 -9.46 -1.14 -10.91
CA ILE A 95 -9.73 0.17 -10.32
C ILE A 95 -10.62 0.01 -9.10
N GLU A 96 -10.14 0.43 -7.93
CA GLU A 96 -10.94 0.56 -6.72
C GLU A 96 -11.40 2.02 -6.55
N LEU A 97 -12.71 2.23 -6.45
CA LEU A 97 -13.34 3.55 -6.32
C LEU A 97 -13.99 3.75 -4.95
N ASP A 98 -14.24 2.68 -4.18
CA ASP A 98 -14.71 2.81 -2.81
C ASP A 98 -13.59 3.40 -1.94
N PRO A 99 -13.82 4.54 -1.24
CA PRO A 99 -12.76 5.20 -0.47
C PRO A 99 -12.14 4.34 0.61
N THR A 100 -12.95 3.52 1.30
CA THR A 100 -12.48 2.69 2.40
C THR A 100 -11.59 1.57 1.88
N ARG A 101 -12.04 0.86 0.85
CA ARG A 101 -11.28 -0.20 0.19
C ARG A 101 -10.03 0.36 -0.48
N PHE A 102 -10.13 1.52 -1.13
CA PHE A 102 -8.99 2.19 -1.74
C PHE A 102 -7.90 2.51 -0.71
N GLN A 103 -8.28 3.11 0.43
CA GLN A 103 -7.34 3.42 1.51
C GLN A 103 -6.67 2.16 2.06
N GLN A 104 -7.44 1.09 2.29
CA GLN A 104 -6.89 -0.20 2.74
C GLN A 104 -5.94 -0.79 1.70
N MET A 105 -6.31 -0.73 0.42
CA MET A 105 -5.54 -1.23 -0.70
C MET A 105 -4.17 -0.54 -0.80
N ILE A 106 -4.12 0.80 -0.71
CA ILE A 106 -2.85 1.54 -0.81
C ILE A 106 -1.96 1.34 0.42
N ILE A 107 -2.54 1.27 1.63
CA ILE A 107 -1.78 1.07 2.87
C ILE A 107 -1.24 -0.37 2.94
N LYS A 108 -2.02 -1.36 2.51
CA LYS A 108 -1.57 -2.75 2.45
C LYS A 108 -0.41 -2.93 1.47
N ALA A 109 -0.46 -2.24 0.33
CA ALA A 109 0.60 -2.29 -0.67
C ALA A 109 1.86 -1.51 -0.26
N GLU A 110 1.68 -0.38 0.42
CA GLU A 110 2.76 0.48 0.89
C GLU A 110 2.39 1.11 2.24
N PRO A 111 2.84 0.51 3.37
CA PRO A 111 2.53 1.01 4.71
C PRO A 111 2.97 2.46 4.95
N CYS A 112 3.96 2.95 4.20
CA CYS A 112 4.42 4.34 4.24
C CYS A 112 3.36 5.35 3.80
N LEU A 113 2.29 4.91 3.11
CA LEU A 113 1.15 5.73 2.74
C LEU A 113 0.11 5.87 3.86
N GLN A 114 0.32 5.27 5.03
CA GLN A 114 -0.57 5.45 6.17
C GLN A 114 -0.73 6.95 6.49
N GLY A 115 -1.97 7.39 6.66
CA GLY A 115 -2.32 8.78 6.91
C GLY A 115 -2.27 9.70 5.68
N PHE A 116 -1.79 9.26 4.51
CA PHE A 116 -1.79 10.09 3.29
C PHE A 116 -3.20 10.49 2.87
N PHE A 117 -4.12 9.52 2.79
CA PHE A 117 -5.51 9.77 2.41
C PHE A 117 -6.21 10.69 3.42
N ASP A 118 -5.96 10.50 4.72
CA ASP A 118 -6.50 11.34 5.79
C ASP A 118 -6.00 12.79 5.70
N LYS A 119 -4.72 13.00 5.34
CA LYS A 119 -4.19 14.34 5.06
C LYS A 119 -4.93 15.02 3.92
N LEU A 120 -5.23 14.30 2.83
CA LEU A 120 -6.00 14.84 1.71
C LEU A 120 -7.44 15.17 2.12
N MET A 121 -8.11 14.29 2.86
CA MET A 121 -9.45 14.53 3.38
C MET A 121 -9.49 15.80 4.23
N LYS A 122 -8.57 15.91 5.20
CA LYS A 122 -8.48 17.08 6.08
C LYS A 122 -8.17 18.37 5.32
N ALA A 123 -7.37 18.31 4.26
CA ALA A 123 -7.00 19.48 3.47
C ALA A 123 -8.12 19.97 2.54
N LEU A 124 -8.92 19.06 1.97
CA LEU A 124 -9.86 19.36 0.88
C LEU A 124 -11.33 19.37 1.30
N ILE A 125 -11.68 18.76 2.44
CA ILE A 125 -13.06 18.66 2.92
C ILE A 125 -13.23 19.55 4.15
N PRO A 126 -13.97 20.67 4.06
CA PRO A 126 -14.26 21.52 5.20
C PRO A 126 -15.10 20.81 6.28
N ASP A 127 -14.77 21.05 7.54
CA ASP A 127 -15.45 20.42 8.69
C ASP A 127 -16.95 20.75 8.75
N ARG A 128 -17.34 21.93 8.27
CA ARG A 128 -18.73 22.42 8.22
C ARG A 128 -19.65 21.68 7.22
N ARG A 129 -19.12 20.79 6.38
CA ARG A 129 -19.95 20.05 5.41
C ARG A 129 -20.85 19.03 6.11
N SER A 130 -22.03 18.80 5.53
CA SER A 130 -22.92 17.71 5.94
C SER A 130 -22.24 16.35 5.77
N MET A 131 -22.69 15.36 6.54
CA MET A 131 -22.12 14.01 6.50
C MET A 131 -22.21 13.39 5.10
N TYR A 132 -23.36 13.54 4.42
CA TYR A 132 -23.56 13.09 3.04
C TYR A 132 -22.51 13.69 2.07
N ASN A 133 -22.33 15.02 2.11
CA ASN A 133 -21.37 15.70 1.25
C ASN A 133 -19.90 15.36 1.58
N LYS A 134 -19.61 14.95 2.82
CA LYS A 134 -18.28 14.43 3.20
C LYS A 134 -18.03 13.08 2.53
N ILE A 135 -19.01 12.17 2.53
CA ILE A 135 -18.91 10.86 1.87
C ILE A 135 -18.71 11.02 0.35
N GLU A 136 -19.49 11.86 -0.31
CA GLU A 136 -19.31 12.11 -1.75
C GLU A 136 -17.95 12.74 -2.07
N ALA A 137 -17.47 13.65 -1.21
CA ALA A 137 -16.14 14.24 -1.40
C ALA A 137 -15.01 13.22 -1.23
N GLN A 138 -15.17 12.18 -0.41
CA GLN A 138 -14.17 11.10 -0.31
C GLN A 138 -14.00 10.35 -1.63
N LYS A 139 -15.09 10.07 -2.35
CA LYS A 139 -15.03 9.47 -3.69
C LYS A 139 -14.23 10.36 -4.65
N THR A 140 -14.45 11.67 -4.59
CA THR A 140 -13.68 12.63 -5.40
C THR A 140 -12.18 12.63 -5.05
N ILE A 141 -11.81 12.43 -3.78
CA ILE A 141 -10.40 12.33 -3.38
C ILE A 141 -9.75 11.06 -3.95
N VAL A 142 -10.47 9.94 -4.02
CA VAL A 142 -9.98 8.73 -4.71
C VAL A 142 -9.68 9.05 -6.18
N THR A 143 -10.61 9.69 -6.88
CA THR A 143 -10.40 10.14 -8.26
C THR A 143 -9.18 11.06 -8.38
N LEU A 144 -9.00 11.99 -7.45
CA LEU A 144 -7.82 12.87 -7.40
C LEU A 144 -6.51 12.07 -7.25
N CYS A 145 -6.50 11.00 -6.46
CA CYS A 145 -5.35 10.12 -6.32
C CYS A 145 -4.96 9.46 -7.65
N TYR A 146 -5.92 8.94 -8.41
CA TYR A 146 -5.67 8.41 -9.75
C TYR A 146 -5.19 9.48 -10.72
N ILE A 147 -5.74 10.71 -10.66
CA ILE A 147 -5.29 11.83 -11.48
C ILE A 147 -3.82 12.16 -11.16
N MET A 148 -3.45 12.32 -9.89
CA MET A 148 -2.08 12.60 -9.47
C MET A 148 -1.10 11.52 -9.94
N ALA A 149 -1.46 10.25 -9.78
CA ALA A 149 -0.64 9.14 -10.27
C ALA A 149 -0.54 9.13 -11.81
N GLY A 150 -1.64 9.39 -12.51
CA GLY A 150 -1.69 9.45 -13.98
C GLY A 150 -0.89 10.60 -14.58
N LEU A 151 -0.81 11.74 -13.88
CA LEU A 151 0.04 12.86 -14.27
C LEU A 151 1.53 12.51 -14.18
N ARG A 152 1.92 11.65 -13.22
CA ARG A 152 3.31 11.19 -13.08
C ARG A 152 3.63 10.02 -14.00
N ASN A 153 2.68 9.15 -14.26
CA ASN A 153 2.83 8.00 -15.15
C ASN A 153 1.50 7.71 -15.86
N LYS A 154 1.47 7.95 -17.17
CA LYS A 154 0.29 7.72 -18.03
C LYS A 154 -0.25 6.29 -17.93
N PHE A 155 0.60 5.30 -17.66
CA PHE A 155 0.23 3.89 -17.57
C PHE A 155 -0.20 3.44 -16.17
N ALA A 156 -0.16 4.33 -15.17
CA ALA A 156 -0.62 4.05 -13.81
C ALA A 156 -2.10 4.41 -13.58
N ASN A 157 -2.74 5.03 -14.57
CA ASN A 157 -4.10 5.54 -14.47
C ASN A 157 -4.98 4.95 -15.59
N ASP A 158 -5.59 3.81 -15.28
CA ASP A 158 -6.61 3.21 -16.14
C ASP A 158 -7.97 3.94 -16.02
N LEU A 159 -8.16 4.75 -14.98
CA LEU A 159 -9.41 5.48 -14.74
C LEU A 159 -9.77 6.42 -15.90
N LYS A 160 -8.78 7.04 -16.54
CA LYS A 160 -9.02 7.85 -17.75
C LYS A 160 -9.64 7.05 -18.88
N LEU A 161 -9.20 5.82 -19.08
CA LEU A 161 -9.74 4.94 -20.12
C LEU A 161 -11.17 4.52 -19.78
N GLU A 162 -11.43 4.14 -18.52
CA GLU A 162 -12.78 3.79 -18.04
C GLU A 162 -13.76 4.96 -18.20
N ILE A 163 -13.36 6.18 -17.81
CA ILE A 163 -14.19 7.37 -18.02
C ILE A 163 -14.47 7.58 -19.51
N GLY A 164 -13.48 7.41 -20.38
CA GLY A 164 -13.65 7.55 -21.83
C GLY A 164 -14.57 6.49 -22.43
N LEU A 165 -14.46 5.23 -21.97
CA LEU A 165 -15.34 4.13 -22.36
C LEU A 165 -16.77 4.38 -21.89
N TYR A 166 -16.94 4.82 -20.65
CA TYR A 166 -18.24 5.18 -20.08
C TYR A 166 -18.90 6.28 -20.93
N LEU A 167 -18.21 7.40 -21.16
CA LEU A 167 -18.71 8.49 -22.00
C LEU A 167 -19.11 8.00 -23.40
N SER A 168 -18.26 7.19 -24.04
CA SER A 168 -18.61 6.62 -25.36
C SER A 168 -19.84 5.71 -25.30
N SER A 169 -20.02 4.93 -24.23
CA SER A 169 -21.19 4.06 -24.05
C SER A 169 -22.47 4.84 -23.75
N SER A 170 -22.36 5.98 -23.07
CA SER A 170 -23.48 6.91 -22.81
C SER A 170 -23.86 7.75 -24.02
N GLY A 171 -23.29 7.49 -25.21
CA GLY A 171 -23.58 8.23 -26.43
C GLY A 171 -22.94 9.62 -26.50
N ALA A 172 -21.91 9.91 -25.68
CA ALA A 172 -21.21 11.18 -25.75
C ALA A 172 -20.55 11.37 -27.13
N THR A 173 -20.61 12.60 -27.65
CA THR A 173 -19.98 12.93 -28.93
C THR A 173 -18.46 12.85 -28.84
N ARG A 174 -17.79 12.68 -29.99
CA ARG A 174 -16.33 12.76 -30.06
C ARG A 174 -15.79 14.04 -29.44
N THR A 175 -16.42 15.18 -29.73
CA THR A 175 -16.03 16.48 -29.17
C THR A 175 -16.15 16.51 -27.66
N ALA A 176 -17.22 15.94 -27.07
CA ALA A 176 -17.36 15.87 -25.62
C ALA A 176 -16.24 15.03 -24.97
N ILE A 177 -15.92 13.88 -25.56
CA ILE A 177 -14.84 13.00 -25.06
C ILE A 177 -13.47 13.69 -25.19
N ASP A 178 -13.19 14.30 -26.33
CA ASP A 178 -11.93 14.99 -26.56
C ASP A 178 -11.78 16.25 -25.67
N THR A 179 -12.87 16.94 -25.34
CA THR A 179 -12.90 18.02 -24.33
C THR A 179 -12.60 17.49 -22.93
N MET A 180 -13.17 16.36 -22.52
CA MET A 180 -12.85 15.74 -21.22
C MET A 180 -11.40 15.25 -21.15
N ASN A 181 -10.83 14.84 -22.29
CA ASN A 181 -9.43 14.50 -22.41
C ASN A 181 -8.52 15.75 -22.33
N SER A 182 -8.90 16.88 -22.93
CA SER A 182 -8.08 18.10 -22.90
C SER A 182 -7.91 18.68 -21.50
N ILE A 183 -8.93 18.55 -20.63
CA ILE A 183 -8.83 18.88 -19.20
C ILE A 183 -8.18 17.77 -18.35
N GLY A 184 -7.76 16.67 -18.98
CA GLY A 184 -7.00 15.61 -18.34
C GLY A 184 -7.82 14.62 -17.51
N LEU A 185 -9.15 14.56 -17.68
CA LEU A 185 -10.04 13.66 -16.92
C LEU A 185 -10.38 12.35 -17.66
N SER A 186 -10.36 12.35 -18.99
CA SER A 186 -10.68 11.20 -19.83
C SER A 186 -9.51 10.82 -20.76
N ALA A 187 -9.57 9.62 -21.34
CA ALA A 187 -8.84 9.29 -22.55
C ALA A 187 -9.48 9.97 -23.77
N CYS A 188 -8.67 10.26 -24.80
CA CYS A 188 -9.18 10.79 -26.06
C CYS A 188 -10.03 9.75 -26.81
N TYR A 189 -10.91 10.24 -27.67
CA TYR A 189 -11.83 9.40 -28.44
C TYR A 189 -11.10 8.31 -29.25
N THR A 190 -9.95 8.64 -29.83
CA THR A 190 -9.15 7.69 -30.62
C THR A 190 -8.63 6.53 -29.77
N THR A 191 -8.20 6.79 -28.53
CA THR A 191 -7.76 5.74 -27.59
C THR A 191 -8.93 4.82 -27.23
N VAL A 192 -10.09 5.40 -26.90
CA VAL A 192 -11.31 4.65 -26.59
C VAL A 192 -11.72 3.77 -27.76
N ASN A 193 -11.78 4.32 -28.98
CA ASN A 193 -12.18 3.57 -30.16
C ASN A 193 -11.19 2.45 -30.52
N ASN A 194 -9.88 2.71 -30.38
CA ASN A 194 -8.86 1.68 -30.55
C ASN A 194 -9.02 0.53 -29.55
N PHE A 195 -9.33 0.84 -28.29
CA PHE A 195 -9.59 -0.17 -27.27
C PHE A 195 -10.84 -1.00 -27.59
N LYS A 196 -11.95 -0.37 -27.99
CA LYS A 196 -13.17 -1.07 -28.44
C LYS A 196 -12.90 -2.00 -29.61
N ARG A 197 -12.15 -1.54 -30.61
CA ARG A 197 -11.77 -2.37 -31.77
C ARG A 197 -10.88 -3.55 -31.36
N LYS A 198 -9.93 -3.33 -30.45
CA LYS A 198 -9.11 -4.42 -29.90
C LYS A 198 -9.98 -5.47 -29.20
N LEU A 199 -10.93 -5.04 -28.37
CA LEU A 199 -11.88 -5.96 -27.72
C LEU A 199 -12.71 -6.74 -28.73
N ALA A 200 -13.27 -6.07 -29.75
CA ALA A 200 -14.07 -6.72 -30.79
C ALA A 200 -13.25 -7.77 -31.57
N ASN A 201 -11.98 -7.47 -31.88
CA ASN A 201 -11.09 -8.40 -32.58
C ASN A 201 -10.68 -9.59 -31.71
N GLU A 202 -10.48 -9.39 -30.41
CA GLU A 202 -10.12 -10.47 -29.47
C GLU A 202 -11.32 -11.35 -29.08
N HIS A 203 -12.54 -10.84 -29.17
CA HIS A 203 -13.73 -11.49 -28.65
C HIS A 203 -14.02 -12.87 -29.29
N PRO A 204 -13.97 -13.07 -30.62
CA PRO A 204 -14.15 -14.39 -31.22
C PRO A 204 -13.12 -15.41 -30.77
N LEU A 205 -11.86 -14.98 -30.55
CA LEU A 205 -10.80 -15.86 -30.06
C LEU A 205 -11.09 -16.30 -28.62
N LYS A 206 -11.45 -15.37 -27.74
CA LYS A 206 -11.82 -15.67 -26.35
C LYS A 206 -13.03 -16.58 -26.25
N ILE A 207 -14.06 -16.35 -27.08
CA ILE A 207 -15.24 -17.24 -27.16
C ILE A 207 -14.83 -18.65 -27.58
N ARG A 208 -14.01 -18.76 -28.62
CA ARG A 208 -13.55 -20.06 -29.12
C ARG A 208 -12.74 -20.80 -28.06
N ASP A 209 -11.85 -20.11 -27.36
CA ASP A 209 -11.01 -20.71 -26.32
C ASP A 209 -11.88 -21.13 -25.12
N PHE A 210 -12.86 -20.32 -24.72
CA PHE A 210 -13.85 -20.69 -23.70
C PHE A 210 -14.62 -21.97 -24.08
N PHE A 211 -15.12 -22.09 -25.32
CA PHE A 211 -15.82 -23.30 -25.76
C PHE A 211 -14.91 -24.53 -25.82
N LYS A 212 -13.63 -24.37 -26.13
CA LYS A 212 -12.67 -25.49 -26.05
C LYS A 212 -12.49 -25.96 -24.61
N GLU A 213 -12.35 -25.04 -23.67
CA GLU A 213 -12.18 -25.36 -22.25
C GLU A 213 -13.46 -25.97 -21.64
N GLN A 214 -14.64 -25.45 -21.99
CA GLN A 214 -15.94 -25.82 -21.43
C GLN A 214 -16.76 -26.73 -22.36
N HIS A 215 -16.11 -27.49 -23.24
CA HIS A 215 -16.75 -28.31 -24.28
C HIS A 215 -17.82 -29.27 -23.72
N ASN A 216 -17.66 -29.74 -22.49
CA ASN A 216 -18.61 -30.64 -21.82
C ASN A 216 -19.90 -29.96 -21.32
N TYR A 217 -19.97 -28.63 -21.34
CA TYR A 217 -21.09 -27.85 -20.80
C TYR A 217 -21.79 -26.98 -21.86
N LEU A 218 -21.52 -27.21 -23.15
CA LEU A 218 -22.16 -26.47 -24.23
C LEU A 218 -23.54 -27.07 -24.56
N TYR A 219 -24.60 -26.36 -24.16
CA TYR A 219 -25.96 -26.66 -24.57
C TYR A 219 -26.42 -25.60 -25.58
N ILE A 220 -26.74 -26.03 -26.80
CA ILE A 220 -27.28 -25.16 -27.85
C ILE A 220 -28.79 -25.38 -27.88
N TYR A 221 -29.54 -24.41 -27.36
CA TYR A 221 -30.99 -24.42 -27.44
C TYR A 221 -31.41 -23.65 -28.68
N ASN A 222 -32.17 -24.30 -29.56
CA ASN A 222 -32.88 -23.60 -30.61
C ASN A 222 -34.18 -23.03 -30.01
N LEU A 223 -34.21 -21.72 -29.80
CA LEU A 223 -35.42 -21.02 -29.39
C LEU A 223 -36.09 -20.52 -30.67
N ASP A 224 -37.04 -21.31 -31.16
CA ASP A 224 -37.89 -20.96 -32.30
C ASP A 224 -39.13 -20.22 -31.79
N ASP A 225 -39.54 -19.17 -32.49
CA ASP A 225 -40.78 -18.45 -32.18
C ASP A 225 -41.94 -19.26 -32.77
N TYR A 226 -42.44 -20.20 -31.97
CA TYR A 226 -43.49 -21.15 -32.32
C TYR A 226 -44.78 -20.48 -32.86
N HIS A 227 -44.95 -19.16 -32.68
CA HIS A 227 -46.16 -18.45 -33.07
C HIS A 227 -46.32 -18.18 -34.58
N ASP A 228 -45.27 -18.31 -35.41
CA ASP A 228 -45.36 -18.07 -36.87
C ASP A 228 -45.80 -19.29 -37.71
N ILE A 229 -46.08 -20.45 -37.08
CA ILE A 229 -46.32 -21.72 -37.79
C ILE A 229 -47.82 -22.06 -37.91
N HIS A 230 -48.72 -21.28 -37.29
CA HIS A 230 -50.17 -21.61 -37.20
C HIS A 230 -51.12 -20.53 -37.77
N GLU A 231 -50.70 -19.70 -38.73
CA GLU A 231 -51.65 -18.96 -39.58
C GLU A 231 -51.76 -19.63 -40.96
N LYS A 232 -52.82 -20.42 -41.13
CA LYS A 232 -53.36 -20.87 -42.42
C LYS A 232 -54.74 -20.30 -42.62
#